data_AF-A0A421AVK2-F1
#
_entry.id   AF-A0A421AVK2-F1
#
_cell.length_a   1.000
_cell.length_b   1.000
_cell.length_c   1.000
_cell.angle_alpha   90.00
_cell.angle_beta   90.00
_cell.angle_gamma   90.00
#
_symmetry.space_group_name_H-M   'P 1'
#
loop_
_entity.id
_entity.type
_entity.pdbx_description
1 polymer ?
#
loop_
_entity_poly.entity_id
_entity_poly.type
_entity_poly.pdbx_seq_one_letter_code
_entity_poly.pdbx_strand_id
1 'polypeptide(L)'
;MKTMLQHLREALDVGQRELAARAQVSQETISQLESGKSSRPRLDTLTKLRDALQLGDLKPEELLEPSPLFGDPELVPAAALMIRLLKALPVYRGENSRAGEFWRELSRSLGYTDLYPATKIRGHLRAAAEDDYPNAATDLAEYVLTFFDPDIDAVIGVLVKHSGIGPGRYGARRWCRDVTDAAWVLHRAAMTSYPTQVGEFLHEAQQTTDPARVLELCASVYPGVRARAYARAPFEVQVAALSDDPSAEVHYAIAKAADGRLQREVLSSPTAWSGLAINPRLDSRVAEQLVDAVLGALTGPYESEAGRALFSLAENVELPEPLLRRISAAIDHDDRDEDASGGNISAVLAIRRTLHTLDAAKSANADESGASGEQASEVADRKADSESWWRRAFGGK
;
A
#
# COMPACT_ATOMS: atom_id res chain seq x y z
N MET A 1 19.82 11.71 17.34
CA MET A 1 18.49 12.35 17.35
C MET A 1 18.02 12.40 15.90
N LYS A 2 16.89 11.75 15.57
CA LYS A 2 16.29 11.84 14.23
C LYS A 2 15.61 13.20 14.12
N THR A 3 16.07 14.03 13.20
CA THR A 3 15.47 15.36 12.97
C THR A 3 14.16 15.24 12.19
N MET A 4 13.34 16.27 12.26
CA MET A 4 12.15 16.41 11.40
C MET A 4 12.50 16.25 9.91
N LEU A 5 13.64 16.81 9.46
CA LEU A 5 14.18 16.65 8.10
C LEU A 5 14.33 15.17 7.71
N GLN A 6 14.96 14.37 8.57
CA GLN A 6 15.17 12.95 8.30
C GLN A 6 13.82 12.21 8.19
N HIS A 7 12.89 12.53 9.09
CA HIS A 7 11.56 11.93 9.11
C HIS A 7 10.76 12.27 7.83
N LEU A 8 10.70 13.55 7.45
CA LEU A 8 9.98 14.02 6.26
C LEU A 8 10.56 13.43 4.96
N ARG A 9 11.88 13.35 4.87
CA ARG A 9 12.55 12.73 3.73
C ARG A 9 12.14 11.25 3.58
N GLU A 10 12.16 10.50 4.67
CA GLU A 10 11.81 9.08 4.66
C GLU A 10 10.31 8.86 4.39
N ALA A 11 9.44 9.76 4.88
CA ALA A 11 8.00 9.71 4.59
C ALA A 11 7.67 9.92 3.10
N LEU A 12 8.55 10.61 2.36
CA LEU A 12 8.44 10.78 0.91
C LEU A 12 9.16 9.68 0.11
N ASP A 13 9.73 8.68 0.77
CA ASP A 13 10.58 7.64 0.18
C ASP A 13 11.76 8.19 -0.65
N VAL A 14 12.31 9.33 -0.22
CA VAL A 14 13.41 10.01 -0.92
C VAL A 14 14.75 9.69 -0.26
N GLY A 15 15.76 9.32 -1.05
CA GLY A 15 17.13 9.14 -0.54
C GLY A 15 17.82 10.48 -0.24
N GLN A 16 18.83 10.49 0.66
CA GLN A 16 19.60 11.72 0.94
C GLN A 16 20.21 12.34 -0.32
N ARG A 17 20.73 11.52 -1.24
CA ARG A 17 21.31 11.97 -2.51
C ARG A 17 20.27 12.67 -3.39
N GLU A 18 19.06 12.14 -3.43
CA GLU A 18 17.98 12.65 -4.25
C GLU A 18 17.44 13.96 -3.67
N LEU A 19 17.19 14.03 -2.36
CA LEU A 19 16.79 15.27 -1.70
C LEU A 19 17.85 16.37 -1.90
N ALA A 20 19.14 16.01 -1.84
CA ALA A 20 20.24 16.93 -2.07
C ALA A 20 20.21 17.51 -3.49
N ALA A 21 19.97 16.66 -4.49
CA ALA A 21 19.81 17.10 -5.87
C ALA A 21 18.60 18.02 -6.05
N ARG A 22 17.44 17.68 -5.46
CA ARG A 22 16.22 18.51 -5.50
C ARG A 22 16.44 19.90 -4.87
N ALA A 23 17.12 19.95 -3.72
CA ALA A 23 17.39 21.18 -2.99
C ALA A 23 18.64 21.94 -3.48
N GLN A 24 19.38 21.41 -4.46
CA GLN A 24 20.65 21.94 -4.92
C GLN A 24 21.66 22.16 -3.78
N VAL A 25 21.76 21.18 -2.88
CA VAL A 25 22.73 21.11 -1.78
C VAL A 25 23.58 19.86 -1.90
N SER A 26 24.65 19.75 -1.11
CA SER A 26 25.45 18.52 -1.09
C SER A 26 24.75 17.42 -0.27
N GLN A 27 24.91 16.15 -0.66
CA GLN A 27 24.43 15.01 0.15
C GLN A 27 25.04 15.04 1.56
N GLU A 28 26.30 15.46 1.68
CA GLU A 28 26.97 15.61 2.98
C GLU A 28 26.27 16.63 3.87
N THR A 29 25.77 17.73 3.31
CA THR A 29 24.97 18.72 4.03
C THR A 29 23.72 18.08 4.65
N ILE A 30 23.01 17.23 3.91
CA ILE A 30 21.85 16.51 4.45
C ILE A 30 22.28 15.57 5.58
N SER A 31 23.31 14.77 5.35
CA SER A 31 23.83 13.86 6.39
C SER A 31 24.24 14.59 7.67
N GLN A 32 24.90 15.74 7.56
CA GLN A 32 25.29 16.57 8.70
C GLN A 32 24.09 17.18 9.44
N LEU A 33 23.03 17.57 8.71
CA LEU A 33 21.81 18.09 9.29
C LEU A 33 21.01 16.99 10.01
N GLU A 34 20.83 15.83 9.37
CA GLU A 34 20.09 14.69 9.96
C GLU A 34 20.80 14.12 11.17
N SER A 35 22.14 14.14 11.19
CA SER A 35 22.93 13.70 12.34
C SER A 35 23.10 14.76 13.44
N GLY A 36 22.58 15.98 13.25
CA GLY A 36 22.75 17.09 14.19
C GLY A 36 24.19 17.60 14.33
N LYS A 37 25.08 17.23 13.40
CA LYS A 37 26.49 17.67 13.38
C LYS A 37 26.64 19.12 12.93
N SER A 38 25.65 19.66 12.23
CA SER A 38 25.60 21.07 11.85
C SER A 38 25.00 21.90 12.98
N SER A 39 25.83 22.66 13.69
CA SER A 39 25.38 23.45 14.85
C SER A 39 24.64 24.73 14.47
N ARG A 40 24.85 25.26 13.25
CA ARG A 40 24.21 26.47 12.71
C ARG A 40 24.08 26.42 11.19
N PRO A 41 23.14 25.63 10.64
CA PRO A 41 22.85 25.68 9.22
C PRO A 41 22.37 27.06 8.79
N ARG A 42 22.70 27.43 7.55
CA ARG A 42 22.23 28.69 6.96
C ARG A 42 20.73 28.57 6.70
N LEU A 43 19.99 29.64 7.00
CA LEU A 43 18.56 29.70 6.71
C LEU A 43 18.26 29.38 5.23
N ASP A 44 19.06 29.92 4.30
CA ASP A 44 18.96 29.61 2.86
C ASP A 44 19.03 28.10 2.55
N THR A 45 19.89 27.36 3.24
CA THR A 45 19.98 25.90 3.09
C THR A 45 18.71 25.21 3.58
N LEU A 46 18.19 25.64 4.73
CA LEU A 46 16.95 25.09 5.28
C LEU A 46 15.75 25.43 4.40
N THR A 47 15.69 26.64 3.85
CA THR A 47 14.66 27.08 2.91
C THR A 47 14.67 26.22 1.65
N LYS A 48 15.86 25.99 1.06
CA LYS A 48 16.00 25.10 -0.11
C LYS A 48 15.54 23.67 0.18
N LEU A 49 15.87 23.15 1.36
CA LEU A 49 15.42 21.82 1.78
C LEU A 49 13.92 21.76 1.98
N ARG A 50 13.33 22.75 2.65
CA ARG A 50 11.88 22.89 2.84
C ARG A 50 11.16 22.96 1.49
N ASP A 51 11.65 23.78 0.57
CA ASP A 51 11.06 23.98 -0.75
C ASP A 51 11.19 22.71 -1.61
N ALA A 52 12.33 22.00 -1.52
CA ALA A 52 12.52 20.70 -2.18
C ALA A 52 11.64 19.59 -1.61
N LEU A 53 11.23 19.72 -0.35
CA LEU A 53 10.22 18.88 0.30
C LEU A 53 8.79 19.41 0.08
N GLN A 54 8.62 20.54 -0.60
CA GLN A 54 7.34 21.20 -0.89
C GLN A 54 6.54 21.62 0.36
N LEU A 55 7.22 21.99 1.45
CA LEU A 55 6.63 22.34 2.75
C LEU A 55 6.45 23.85 2.93
N GLY A 56 5.61 24.50 2.11
CA GLY A 56 5.51 25.96 2.04
C GLY A 56 5.07 26.67 3.34
N ASP A 57 4.35 25.97 4.20
CA ASP A 57 3.79 26.43 5.48
C ASP A 57 4.72 26.20 6.68
N LEU A 58 5.66 25.24 6.58
CA LEU A 58 6.62 24.93 7.63
C LEU A 58 7.70 26.02 7.73
N LYS A 59 8.11 26.40 8.95
CA LYS A 59 9.28 27.27 9.09
C LYS A 59 10.56 26.46 8.80
N PRO A 60 11.52 26.98 8.03
CA PRO A 60 12.74 26.23 7.69
C PRO A 60 13.50 25.69 8.92
N GLU A 61 13.47 26.39 10.05
CA GLU A 61 14.12 26.01 11.29
C GLU A 61 13.48 24.76 11.94
N GLU A 62 12.18 24.55 11.74
CA GLU A 62 11.42 23.40 12.27
C GLU A 62 11.89 22.08 11.65
N LEU A 63 12.59 22.11 10.50
CA LEU A 63 13.25 20.93 9.91
C LEU A 63 14.31 20.31 10.82
N LEU A 64 14.86 21.06 11.77
CA LEU A 64 15.91 20.61 12.67
C LEU A 64 15.39 20.23 14.04
N GLU A 65 14.12 20.51 14.31
CA GLU A 65 13.52 20.13 15.57
C GLU A 65 13.54 18.60 15.73
N PRO A 66 13.63 18.10 16.97
CA PRO A 66 13.39 16.70 17.25
C PRO A 66 12.04 16.31 16.65
N SER A 67 11.96 15.10 16.10
CA SER A 67 10.66 14.57 15.69
C SER A 67 9.63 14.71 16.83
N PRO A 68 8.41 15.18 16.55
CA PRO A 68 7.37 15.49 17.55
C PRO A 68 6.93 14.28 18.40
N LEU A 69 7.36 13.08 18.01
CA LEU A 69 7.16 11.83 18.76
C LEU A 69 8.01 11.74 20.03
N PHE A 70 9.07 12.55 20.10
CA PHE A 70 9.99 12.50 21.23
C PHE A 70 9.37 13.16 22.47
N GLY A 71 8.98 12.33 23.44
CA GLY A 71 8.48 12.77 24.74
C GLY A 71 6.97 12.99 24.85
N ASP A 72 6.18 12.51 23.88
CA ASP A 72 4.71 12.56 23.96
C ASP A 72 4.20 11.67 25.13
N PRO A 73 3.59 12.26 26.18
CA PRO A 73 3.12 11.52 27.34
C PRO A 73 2.01 10.50 27.01
N GLU A 74 1.27 10.67 25.90
CA GLU A 74 0.24 9.73 25.47
C GLU A 74 0.83 8.45 24.83
N LEU A 75 2.06 8.54 24.31
CA LEU A 75 2.75 7.41 23.66
C LEU A 75 3.59 6.58 24.65
N VAL A 76 4.01 7.17 25.76
CA VAL A 76 4.81 6.50 26.80
C VAL A 76 4.19 5.18 27.28
N PRO A 77 2.86 5.08 27.57
CA PRO A 77 2.26 3.82 27.98
C PRO A 77 2.34 2.73 26.91
N ALA A 78 2.14 3.08 25.64
CA ALA A 78 2.21 2.12 24.52
C ALA A 78 3.64 1.62 24.31
N ALA A 79 4.63 2.53 24.31
CA ALA A 79 6.05 2.20 24.25
C ALA A 79 6.46 1.26 25.40
N ALA A 80 6.10 1.62 26.64
CA ALA A 80 6.39 0.81 27.81
C ALA A 80 5.74 -0.58 27.75
N LEU A 81 4.49 -0.67 27.29
CA LEU A 81 3.77 -1.93 27.12
C LEU A 81 4.47 -2.83 26.09
N MET A 82 4.74 -2.30 24.90
CA MET A 82 5.41 -3.03 23.82
C MET A 82 6.79 -3.54 24.25
N ILE A 83 7.63 -2.67 24.82
CA ILE A 83 8.98 -3.03 25.31
C ILE A 83 8.89 -4.12 26.39
N ARG A 84 7.95 -3.98 27.34
CA ARG A 84 7.74 -4.96 28.42
C ARG A 84 7.33 -6.33 27.87
N LEU A 85 6.40 -6.36 26.91
CA LEU A 85 5.92 -7.61 26.33
C LEU A 85 7.01 -8.29 25.50
N LEU A 86 7.76 -7.56 24.67
CA LEU A 86 8.84 -8.11 23.86
C LEU A 86 10.03 -8.61 24.69
N LYS A 87 10.28 -8.05 25.88
CA LYS A 87 11.26 -8.60 26.84
C LYS A 87 10.91 -10.00 27.35
N ALA A 88 9.67 -10.47 27.17
CA ALA A 88 9.28 -11.83 27.50
C ALA A 88 9.82 -12.88 26.50
N LEU A 89 10.30 -12.45 25.32
CA LEU A 89 10.84 -13.34 24.31
C LEU A 89 12.14 -14.02 24.79
N PRO A 90 12.44 -15.26 24.34
CA PRO A 90 13.59 -16.04 24.83
C PRO A 90 14.94 -15.32 24.73
N VAL A 91 15.12 -14.44 23.74
CA VAL A 91 16.38 -13.71 23.50
C VAL A 91 16.73 -12.73 24.64
N TYR A 92 15.75 -12.28 25.43
CA TYR A 92 15.96 -11.35 26.55
C TYR A 92 16.02 -12.04 27.91
N ARG A 93 15.64 -13.31 28.01
CA ARG A 93 15.78 -14.11 29.23
C ARG A 93 17.18 -14.70 29.44
N GLY A 94 18.11 -14.47 28.51
CA GLY A 94 19.47 -15.03 28.56
C GLY A 94 19.54 -16.50 28.12
N GLU A 95 18.46 -17.05 27.55
CA GLU A 95 18.39 -18.44 27.07
C GLU A 95 18.94 -18.54 25.64
N ASN A 96 20.25 -18.35 25.47
CA ASN A 96 20.89 -18.21 24.16
C ASN A 96 20.59 -19.35 23.18
N SER A 97 20.47 -20.60 23.66
CA SER A 97 20.14 -21.76 22.82
C SER A 97 18.71 -21.70 22.29
N ARG A 98 17.72 -21.40 23.15
CA ARG A 98 16.30 -21.25 22.74
C ARG A 98 16.07 -20.02 21.88
N ALA A 99 16.81 -18.95 22.12
CA ALA A 99 16.71 -17.73 21.33
C ALA A 99 17.05 -17.97 19.85
N GLY A 100 18.13 -18.71 19.56
CA GLY A 100 18.52 -19.02 18.19
C GLY A 100 17.52 -19.92 17.46
N GLU A 101 16.85 -20.83 18.17
CA GLU A 101 15.80 -21.68 17.60
C GLU A 101 14.50 -20.90 17.32
N PHE A 102 14.05 -20.11 18.29
CA PHE A 102 12.89 -19.23 18.15
C PHE A 102 12.98 -18.37 16.88
N TRP A 103 14.10 -17.67 16.70
CA TRP A 103 14.26 -16.77 15.57
C TRP A 103 14.38 -17.49 14.23
N ARG A 104 15.09 -18.62 14.16
CA ARG A 104 15.16 -19.41 12.93
C ARG A 104 13.79 -19.93 12.51
N GLU A 105 12.97 -20.37 13.46
CA GLU A 105 11.62 -20.84 13.17
C GLU A 105 10.67 -19.70 12.79
N LEU A 106 10.77 -18.54 13.46
CA LEU A 106 10.00 -17.35 13.08
C LEU A 106 10.36 -16.88 11.67
N SER A 107 11.65 -16.74 11.35
CA SER A 107 12.12 -16.38 10.00
C SER A 107 11.59 -17.31 8.93
N ARG A 108 11.74 -18.63 9.12
CA ARG A 108 11.25 -19.63 8.16
C ARG A 108 9.74 -19.57 7.97
N SER A 109 9.00 -19.33 9.06
CA SER A 109 7.53 -19.20 9.02
C SER A 109 7.07 -17.98 8.22
N LEU A 110 7.92 -16.96 8.10
CA LEU A 110 7.69 -15.73 7.35
C LEU A 110 8.36 -15.74 5.96
N GLY A 111 8.99 -16.85 5.55
CA GLY A 111 9.64 -16.99 4.25
C GLY A 111 11.08 -16.43 4.17
N TYR A 112 11.69 -16.03 5.28
CA TYR A 112 13.08 -15.58 5.31
C TYR A 112 14.06 -16.77 5.43
N THR A 113 15.18 -16.68 4.72
CA THR A 113 16.26 -17.69 4.75
C THR A 113 17.28 -17.45 5.86
N ASP A 114 17.25 -16.28 6.51
CA ASP A 114 18.24 -15.83 7.49
C ASP A 114 17.62 -15.42 8.85
N LEU A 115 18.40 -14.77 9.70
CA LEU A 115 17.99 -14.26 11.01
C LEU A 115 17.57 -12.78 10.97
N TYR A 116 17.02 -12.31 9.84
CA TYR A 116 16.65 -10.91 9.65
C TYR A 116 15.72 -10.35 10.75
N PRO A 117 14.58 -11.02 11.11
CA PRO A 117 13.72 -10.56 12.20
C PRO A 117 14.45 -10.43 13.54
N ALA A 118 15.33 -11.40 13.83
CA ALA A 118 16.11 -11.43 15.06
C ALA A 118 17.04 -10.22 15.18
N THR A 119 17.72 -9.90 14.09
CA THR A 119 18.73 -8.84 14.05
C THR A 119 18.06 -7.48 14.24
N LYS A 120 16.91 -7.27 13.58
CA LYS A 120 16.16 -6.02 13.64
C LYS A 120 15.43 -5.83 14.97
N ILE A 121 14.59 -6.78 15.38
CA ILE A 121 13.84 -6.65 16.63
C ILE A 121 14.79 -6.53 17.83
N ARG A 122 15.87 -7.31 17.89
CA ARG A 122 16.82 -7.24 19.02
C ARG A 122 17.55 -5.90 19.09
N GLY A 123 18.00 -5.37 17.95
CA GLY A 123 18.67 -4.07 17.88
C GLY A 123 17.76 -2.95 18.35
N HIS A 124 16.56 -2.88 17.76
CA HIS A 124 15.59 -1.81 18.08
C HIS A 124 14.99 -1.95 19.47
N LEU A 125 14.73 -3.16 19.97
CA LEU A 125 14.25 -3.34 21.35
C LEU A 125 15.32 -2.96 22.37
N ARG A 126 16.60 -3.25 22.10
CA ARG A 126 17.68 -2.78 22.99
C ARG A 126 17.71 -1.24 23.02
N ALA A 127 17.73 -0.61 21.86
CA ALA A 127 17.73 0.84 21.75
C ALA A 127 16.50 1.47 22.44
N ALA A 128 15.31 0.89 22.27
CA ALA A 128 14.07 1.37 22.88
C ALA A 128 14.07 1.18 24.41
N ALA A 129 14.64 0.09 24.90
CA ALA A 129 14.72 -0.19 26.33
C ALA A 129 15.77 0.66 27.07
N GLU A 130 16.83 1.07 26.37
CA GLU A 130 17.92 1.90 26.89
C GLU A 130 17.68 3.40 26.64
N ASP A 131 16.59 3.76 25.94
CA ASP A 131 16.31 5.10 25.43
C ASP A 131 17.50 5.68 24.66
N ASP A 132 18.15 4.82 23.86
CA ASP A 132 19.42 5.10 23.17
C ASP A 132 19.24 6.22 22.11
N TYR A 133 18.03 6.36 21.57
CA TYR A 133 17.68 7.49 20.71
C TYR A 133 16.17 7.80 20.65
N PRO A 134 15.78 9.05 20.30
CA PRO A 134 14.43 9.61 20.38
C PRO A 134 13.24 8.83 19.78
N ASN A 135 13.48 7.92 18.84
CA ASN A 135 12.44 7.20 18.10
C ASN A 135 12.61 5.68 18.18
N ALA A 136 13.42 5.19 19.11
CA ALA A 136 13.74 3.78 19.16
C ALA A 136 12.49 2.90 19.38
N ALA A 137 11.50 3.38 20.13
CA ALA A 137 10.21 2.71 20.28
C ALA A 137 9.39 2.71 18.99
N THR A 138 9.38 3.80 18.24
CA THR A 138 8.69 3.90 16.94
C THR A 138 9.29 2.98 15.89
N ASP A 139 10.62 2.99 15.75
CA ASP A 139 11.31 2.11 14.81
C ASP A 139 11.07 0.64 15.20
N LEU A 140 11.08 0.33 16.51
CA LEU A 140 10.73 -0.99 17.01
C LEU A 140 9.30 -1.38 16.61
N ALA A 141 8.34 -0.46 16.69
CA ALA A 141 6.96 -0.71 16.33
C ALA A 141 6.80 -1.14 14.86
N GLU A 142 7.52 -0.51 13.94
CA GLU A 142 7.51 -0.89 12.51
C GLU A 142 7.93 -2.35 12.29
N TYR A 143 9.02 -2.78 12.91
CA TYR A 143 9.48 -4.17 12.81
C TYR A 143 8.54 -5.13 13.55
N VAL A 144 7.92 -4.71 14.65
CA VAL A 144 6.91 -5.52 15.33
C VAL A 144 5.74 -5.81 14.40
N LEU A 145 5.21 -4.78 13.73
CA LEU A 145 4.10 -4.93 12.78
C LEU A 145 4.48 -5.77 11.56
N THR A 146 5.75 -5.74 11.15
CA THR A 146 6.25 -6.56 10.04
C THR A 146 6.30 -8.06 10.39
N PHE A 147 6.66 -8.42 11.62
CA PHE A 147 6.98 -9.81 11.98
C PHE A 147 5.98 -10.51 12.88
N PHE A 148 5.11 -9.74 13.56
CA PHE A 148 4.08 -10.28 14.43
C PHE A 148 2.70 -9.97 13.85
N ASP A 149 2.01 -11.03 13.45
CA ASP A 149 0.62 -10.97 13.02
C ASP A 149 -0.18 -12.01 13.84
N PRO A 150 -1.19 -11.58 14.62
CA PRO A 150 -1.98 -12.48 15.44
C PRO A 150 -2.82 -13.49 14.63
N ASP A 151 -3.01 -13.25 13.33
CA ASP A 151 -3.82 -14.07 12.44
C ASP A 151 -2.98 -15.09 11.65
N ILE A 152 -1.64 -14.97 11.66
CA ILE A 152 -0.74 -15.96 11.06
C ILE A 152 -0.46 -17.11 12.04
N ASP A 153 -1.11 -18.25 11.80
CA ASP A 153 -1.01 -19.44 12.65
C ASP A 153 0.42 -19.96 12.86
N ALA A 154 1.29 -19.79 11.87
CA ALA A 154 2.70 -20.17 11.96
C ALA A 154 3.45 -19.34 13.01
N VAL A 155 3.24 -18.02 13.03
CA VAL A 155 3.82 -17.10 14.03
C VAL A 155 3.36 -17.48 15.44
N ILE A 156 2.05 -17.76 15.60
CA ILE A 156 1.48 -18.22 16.87
C ILE A 156 2.07 -19.56 17.30
N GLY A 157 2.27 -20.50 16.38
CA GLY A 157 2.91 -21.79 16.64
C GLY A 157 4.32 -21.63 17.21
N VAL A 158 5.12 -20.74 16.63
CA VAL A 158 6.48 -20.43 17.11
C VAL A 158 6.44 -19.78 18.49
N LEU A 159 5.53 -18.85 18.74
CA LEU A 159 5.36 -18.22 20.06
C LEU A 159 5.03 -19.26 21.14
N VAL A 160 4.03 -20.12 20.92
CA VAL A 160 3.64 -21.17 21.89
C VAL A 160 4.80 -22.11 22.19
N LYS A 161 5.56 -22.52 21.16
CA LYS A 161 6.63 -23.49 21.29
C LYS A 161 7.82 -22.98 22.10
N HIS A 162 8.19 -21.72 21.94
CA HIS A 162 9.49 -21.24 22.42
C HIS A 162 9.44 -20.20 23.54
N SER A 163 8.38 -19.39 23.63
CA SER A 163 8.39 -18.20 24.50
C SER A 163 7.86 -18.44 25.91
N GLY A 164 7.13 -19.53 26.12
CA GLY A 164 6.37 -19.77 27.36
C GLY A 164 5.26 -18.73 27.60
N ILE A 165 4.84 -18.01 26.55
CA ILE A 165 3.79 -16.99 26.61
C ILE A 165 2.42 -17.68 26.59
N GLY A 166 1.84 -17.79 27.78
CA GLY A 166 0.50 -18.33 28.02
C GLY A 166 0.40 -19.85 27.87
N PRO A 167 -0.59 -20.49 28.51
CA PRO A 167 -0.88 -21.90 28.30
C PRO A 167 -1.59 -22.09 26.94
N GLY A 168 -0.80 -22.22 25.87
CA GLY A 168 -1.28 -22.57 24.54
C GLY A 168 -1.65 -21.39 23.62
N ARG A 169 -2.28 -21.72 22.49
CA ARG A 169 -2.48 -20.79 21.35
C ARG A 169 -3.27 -19.53 21.70
N TYR A 170 -4.25 -19.61 22.59
CA TYR A 170 -5.05 -18.45 22.98
C TYR A 170 -4.22 -17.38 23.68
N GLY A 171 -3.35 -17.79 24.62
CA GLY A 171 -2.46 -16.87 25.33
C GLY A 171 -1.44 -16.21 24.39
N ALA A 172 -0.87 -16.98 23.48
CA ALA A 172 0.06 -16.47 22.47
C ALA A 172 -0.61 -15.48 21.50
N ARG A 173 -1.83 -15.77 21.01
CA ARG A 173 -2.60 -14.84 20.17
C ARG A 173 -2.94 -13.55 20.88
N ARG A 174 -3.39 -13.63 22.14
CA ARG A 174 -3.68 -12.44 22.95
C ARG A 174 -2.42 -11.59 23.14
N TRP A 175 -1.31 -12.20 23.52
CA TRP A 175 -0.04 -11.49 23.66
C TRP A 175 0.40 -10.85 22.33
N CYS A 176 0.27 -11.57 21.21
CA CYS A 176 0.63 -11.06 19.90
C CYS A 176 -0.22 -9.82 19.56
N ARG A 177 -1.54 -9.89 19.82
CA ARG A 177 -2.46 -8.76 19.65
C ARG A 177 -2.09 -7.57 20.54
N ASP A 178 -1.83 -7.80 21.83
CA ASP A 178 -1.46 -6.72 22.76
C ASP A 178 -0.15 -6.02 22.33
N VAL A 179 0.82 -6.77 21.79
CA VAL A 179 2.07 -6.23 21.22
C VAL A 179 1.81 -5.45 19.94
N THR A 180 1.03 -6.00 19.00
CA THR A 180 0.73 -5.33 17.74
C THR A 180 -0.16 -4.12 17.92
N ASP A 181 -1.08 -4.11 18.88
CA ASP A 181 -1.93 -2.97 19.21
C ASP A 181 -1.08 -1.82 19.76
N ALA A 182 -0.17 -2.11 20.68
CA ALA A 182 0.79 -1.12 21.19
C ALA A 182 1.72 -0.59 20.08
N ALA A 183 2.19 -1.48 19.20
CA ALA A 183 2.97 -1.09 18.03
C ALA A 183 2.16 -0.23 17.05
N TRP A 184 0.89 -0.55 16.81
CA TRP A 184 0.00 0.25 15.98
C TRP A 184 -0.26 1.63 16.57
N VAL A 185 -0.38 1.78 17.89
CA VAL A 185 -0.50 3.10 18.53
C VAL A 185 0.75 3.94 18.25
N LEU A 186 1.96 3.38 18.42
CA LEU A 186 3.21 4.09 18.19
C LEU A 186 3.49 4.35 16.71
N HIS A 187 3.24 3.36 15.87
CA HIS A 187 3.42 3.45 14.42
C HIS A 187 2.40 4.41 13.83
N ARG A 188 1.12 4.36 14.26
CA ARG A 188 0.16 5.40 13.91
C ARG A 188 0.64 6.71 14.42
N ALA A 189 0.93 6.89 15.71
CA ALA A 189 1.45 8.15 16.23
C ALA A 189 2.62 8.69 15.42
N ALA A 190 3.52 7.85 14.92
CA ALA A 190 4.63 8.24 14.06
C ALA A 190 4.24 8.63 12.63
N MET A 191 3.33 7.87 12.03
CA MET A 191 2.68 8.21 10.77
C MET A 191 1.71 9.39 10.93
N THR A 192 1.31 9.65 12.16
CA THR A 192 0.32 10.59 12.63
C THR A 192 0.94 11.53 13.65
N SER A 193 2.19 11.95 13.49
CA SER A 193 2.69 13.19 14.13
C SER A 193 2.18 14.41 13.34
N TYR A 194 1.13 14.17 12.55
CA TYR A 194 0.46 14.94 11.53
C TYR A 194 -1.06 14.60 11.42
N PRO A 195 -1.76 13.88 12.34
CA PRO A 195 -3.08 13.28 12.05
C PRO A 195 -4.18 14.30 11.92
N THR A 196 -4.20 15.35 12.75
CA THR A 196 -5.31 16.29 12.73
C THR A 196 -5.29 16.98 11.38
N GLN A 197 -4.15 17.55 10.98
CA GLN A 197 -4.04 18.26 9.70
C GLN A 197 -4.06 17.34 8.47
N VAL A 198 -3.38 16.18 8.46
CA VAL A 198 -3.44 15.28 7.28
C VAL A 198 -4.77 14.56 7.20
N GLY A 199 -5.34 14.14 8.34
CA GLY A 199 -6.69 13.58 8.39
C GLY A 199 -7.74 14.61 7.96
N GLU A 200 -7.62 15.85 8.42
CA GLU A 200 -8.42 16.99 7.97
C GLU A 200 -8.21 17.27 6.48
N PHE A 201 -6.97 17.29 5.97
CA PHE A 201 -6.69 17.50 4.54
C PHE A 201 -7.14 16.33 3.67
N LEU A 202 -7.07 15.09 4.14
CA LEU A 202 -7.60 13.92 3.43
C LEU A 202 -9.12 13.98 3.38
N HIS A 203 -9.76 14.30 4.51
CA HIS A 203 -11.21 14.49 4.59
C HIS A 203 -11.65 15.67 3.73
N GLU A 204 -10.94 16.80 3.80
CA GLU A 204 -11.19 18.00 3.03
C GLU A 204 -10.97 17.74 1.53
N ALA A 205 -9.89 17.08 1.12
CA ALA A 205 -9.65 16.72 -0.27
C ALA A 205 -10.76 15.83 -0.83
N GLN A 206 -11.40 14.99 0.00
CA GLN A 206 -12.57 14.20 -0.40
C GLN A 206 -13.86 15.01 -0.51
N GLN A 207 -14.04 16.05 0.31
CA GLN A 207 -15.33 16.75 0.45
C GLN A 207 -15.35 18.12 -0.24
N THR A 208 -14.26 18.88 -0.20
CA THR A 208 -14.21 20.28 -0.63
C THR A 208 -14.59 20.46 -2.10
N THR A 209 -15.61 21.28 -2.37
CA THR A 209 -16.05 21.60 -3.74
C THR A 209 -15.46 22.92 -4.24
N ASP A 210 -14.67 23.61 -3.41
CA ASP A 210 -14.03 24.88 -3.79
C ASP A 210 -12.84 24.60 -4.73
N PRO A 211 -12.90 25.06 -6.00
CA PRO A 211 -11.83 24.84 -6.96
C PRO A 211 -10.47 25.39 -6.50
N ALA A 212 -10.43 26.53 -5.80
CA ALA A 212 -9.19 27.10 -5.34
C ALA A 212 -8.54 26.22 -4.26
N ARG A 213 -9.36 25.72 -3.32
CA ARG A 213 -8.91 24.82 -2.27
C ARG A 213 -8.48 23.46 -2.80
N VAL A 214 -9.16 22.93 -3.82
CA VAL A 214 -8.72 21.69 -4.50
C VAL A 214 -7.31 21.86 -5.08
N LEU A 215 -7.02 22.99 -5.73
CA LEU A 215 -5.68 23.26 -6.29
C LEU A 215 -4.61 23.36 -5.21
N GLU A 216 -4.91 23.96 -4.06
CA GLU A 216 -4.00 24.01 -2.93
C GLU A 216 -3.70 22.61 -2.40
N LEU A 217 -4.72 21.76 -2.26
CA LEU A 217 -4.56 20.37 -1.82
C LEU A 217 -3.81 19.50 -2.85
N CYS A 218 -3.88 19.85 -4.14
CA CYS A 218 -3.06 19.22 -5.19
C CYS A 218 -1.56 19.50 -5.01
N ALA A 219 -1.19 20.60 -4.34
CA ALA A 219 0.20 20.92 -4.01
C ALA A 219 0.68 20.27 -2.69
N SER A 220 -0.15 19.45 -2.04
CA SER A 220 0.20 18.79 -0.78
C SER A 220 1.42 17.89 -0.94
N VAL A 221 2.30 17.84 0.06
CA VAL A 221 3.43 16.88 0.08
C VAL A 221 2.97 15.43 0.19
N TYR A 222 1.74 15.20 0.66
CA TYR A 222 1.19 13.88 0.92
C TYR A 222 0.52 13.29 -0.33
N PRO A 223 1.05 12.17 -0.87
CA PRO A 223 0.49 11.52 -2.05
C PRO A 223 -1.01 11.19 -1.90
N GLY A 224 -1.43 10.73 -0.72
CA GLY A 224 -2.84 10.40 -0.46
C GLY A 224 -3.79 11.62 -0.48
N VAL A 225 -3.31 12.81 -0.09
CA VAL A 225 -4.10 14.07 -0.18
C VAL A 225 -4.18 14.50 -1.64
N ARG A 226 -3.03 14.54 -2.33
CA ARG A 226 -2.97 14.85 -3.76
C ARG A 226 -3.85 13.92 -4.58
N ALA A 227 -3.79 12.61 -4.34
CA ALA A 227 -4.58 11.61 -5.06
C ALA A 227 -6.09 11.88 -4.97
N ARG A 228 -6.59 12.27 -3.79
CA ARG A 228 -7.99 12.65 -3.57
C ARG A 228 -8.35 13.98 -4.20
N ALA A 229 -7.46 14.97 -4.12
CA ALA A 229 -7.67 16.30 -4.67
C ALA A 229 -7.64 16.28 -6.21
N TYR A 230 -6.63 15.65 -6.82
CA TYR A 230 -6.47 15.57 -8.27
C TYR A 230 -7.66 14.88 -8.94
N ALA A 231 -8.19 13.79 -8.37
CA ALA A 231 -9.38 13.13 -8.90
C ALA A 231 -10.61 14.06 -9.05
N ARG A 232 -10.58 15.24 -8.43
CA ARG A 232 -11.63 16.26 -8.43
C ARG A 232 -11.18 17.58 -9.05
N ALA A 233 -9.91 17.70 -9.43
CA ALA A 233 -9.34 18.90 -10.03
C ALA A 233 -9.88 19.11 -11.46
N PRO A 234 -9.75 20.32 -12.04
CA PRO A 234 -10.06 20.54 -13.46
C PRO A 234 -9.28 19.60 -14.38
N PHE A 235 -9.84 19.31 -15.56
CA PHE A 235 -9.28 18.37 -16.53
C PHE A 235 -7.80 18.67 -16.85
N GLU A 236 -7.47 19.93 -17.09
CA GLU A 236 -6.12 20.37 -17.45
C GLU A 236 -5.10 20.07 -16.35
N VAL A 237 -5.52 20.17 -15.08
CA VAL A 237 -4.70 19.92 -13.90
C VAL A 237 -4.48 18.41 -13.71
N GLN A 238 -5.51 17.61 -13.97
CA GLN A 238 -5.39 16.15 -13.96
C GLN A 238 -4.43 15.65 -15.04
N VAL A 239 -4.50 16.21 -16.25
CA VAL A 239 -3.59 15.84 -17.35
C VAL A 239 -2.16 16.22 -17.05
N ALA A 240 -1.90 17.42 -16.50
CA ALA A 240 -0.56 17.84 -16.09
C ALA A 240 0.01 16.89 -15.02
N ALA A 241 -0.81 16.53 -14.02
CA ALA A 241 -0.39 15.65 -12.94
C ALA A 241 0.07 14.26 -13.42
N LEU A 242 -0.51 13.71 -14.49
CA LEU A 242 -0.09 12.42 -15.06
C LEU A 242 1.35 12.42 -15.61
N SER A 243 1.91 13.60 -15.90
CA SER A 243 3.28 13.78 -16.38
C SER A 243 4.22 14.30 -15.27
N ASP A 244 3.72 15.20 -14.44
CA ASP A 244 4.54 15.96 -13.49
C ASP A 244 4.58 15.34 -12.08
N ASP A 245 3.55 14.59 -11.65
CA ASP A 245 3.53 13.97 -10.33
C ASP A 245 4.27 12.61 -10.36
N PRO A 246 5.24 12.37 -9.49
CA PRO A 246 5.94 11.08 -9.45
C PRO A 246 5.11 9.96 -8.81
N SER A 247 3.95 10.27 -8.20
CA SER A 247 3.18 9.31 -7.42
C SER A 247 2.27 8.43 -8.29
N ALA A 248 2.55 7.12 -8.29
CA ALA A 248 1.64 6.13 -8.84
C ALA A 248 0.26 6.13 -8.15
N GLU A 249 0.16 6.53 -6.87
CA GLU A 249 -1.12 6.66 -6.17
C GLU A 249 -1.98 7.79 -6.76
N VAL A 250 -1.35 8.90 -7.14
CA VAL A 250 -2.02 10.03 -7.80
C VAL A 250 -2.53 9.59 -9.17
N HIS A 251 -1.68 8.94 -9.98
CA HIS A 251 -2.06 8.45 -11.30
C HIS A 251 -3.20 7.44 -11.24
N TYR A 252 -3.13 6.50 -10.29
CA TYR A 252 -4.19 5.54 -10.03
C TYR A 252 -5.52 6.23 -9.66
N ALA A 253 -5.50 7.22 -8.78
CA ALA A 253 -6.72 7.90 -8.35
C ALA A 253 -7.37 8.74 -9.47
N ILE A 254 -6.55 9.45 -10.25
CA ILE A 254 -6.99 10.17 -11.46
C ILE A 254 -7.65 9.18 -12.43
N ALA A 255 -6.97 8.07 -12.73
CA ALA A 255 -7.46 7.05 -13.66
C ALA A 255 -8.77 6.39 -13.22
N LYS A 256 -8.90 6.10 -11.92
CA LYS A 256 -10.10 5.50 -11.33
C LYS A 256 -11.32 6.42 -11.41
N ALA A 257 -11.12 7.73 -11.31
CA ALA A 257 -12.18 8.73 -11.36
C ALA A 257 -12.43 9.28 -12.78
N ALA A 258 -11.58 8.93 -13.75
CA ALA A 258 -11.58 9.53 -15.07
C ALA A 258 -12.90 9.36 -15.84
N ASP A 259 -13.35 10.46 -16.46
CA ASP A 259 -14.44 10.46 -17.43
C ASP A 259 -13.95 10.08 -18.84
N GLY A 260 -14.85 9.93 -19.81
CA GLY A 260 -14.50 9.45 -21.16
C GLY A 260 -13.49 10.31 -21.91
N ARG A 261 -13.34 11.61 -21.59
CA ARG A 261 -12.27 12.43 -22.17
C ARG A 261 -10.94 12.08 -21.52
N LEU A 262 -10.90 12.07 -20.19
CA LEU A 262 -9.68 11.84 -19.41
C LEU A 262 -9.16 10.41 -19.51
N GLN A 263 -10.04 9.41 -19.65
CA GLN A 263 -9.65 8.02 -19.83
C GLN A 263 -8.69 7.80 -21.00
N ARG A 264 -8.83 8.57 -22.08
CA ARG A 264 -7.93 8.50 -23.26
C ARG A 264 -6.55 9.08 -22.98
N GLU A 265 -6.46 10.13 -22.18
CA GLU A 265 -5.17 10.72 -21.77
C GLU A 265 -4.44 9.77 -20.81
N VAL A 266 -5.17 9.24 -19.82
CA VAL A 266 -4.69 8.30 -18.81
C VAL A 266 -4.08 7.04 -19.42
N LEU A 267 -4.66 6.54 -20.52
CA LEU A 267 -4.18 5.35 -21.21
C LEU A 267 -2.71 5.45 -21.63
N SER A 268 -2.21 6.67 -21.88
CA SER A 268 -0.80 6.91 -22.25
C SER A 268 0.18 6.81 -21.08
N SER A 269 -0.30 6.71 -19.83
CA SER A 269 0.52 6.65 -18.62
C SER A 269 0.43 5.25 -17.96
N PRO A 270 1.47 4.40 -18.09
CA PRO A 270 1.43 3.02 -17.58
C PRO A 270 1.13 2.90 -16.08
N THR A 271 1.65 3.84 -15.29
CA THR A 271 1.42 3.89 -13.83
C THR A 271 -0.05 4.14 -13.46
N ALA A 272 -0.86 4.61 -14.41
CA ALA A 272 -2.29 4.88 -14.23
C ALA A 272 -3.20 3.70 -14.64
N TRP A 273 -2.66 2.70 -15.37
CA TRP A 273 -3.46 1.60 -15.95
C TRP A 273 -4.26 0.81 -14.93
N SER A 274 -3.68 0.54 -13.75
CA SER A 274 -4.38 -0.20 -12.69
C SER A 274 -5.60 0.54 -12.15
N GLY A 275 -5.58 1.87 -12.12
CA GLY A 275 -6.72 2.70 -11.74
C GLY A 275 -7.78 2.73 -12.83
N LEU A 276 -7.35 2.79 -14.10
CA LEU A 276 -8.23 2.75 -15.26
C LEU A 276 -8.98 1.41 -15.35
N ALA A 277 -8.30 0.30 -15.07
CA ALA A 277 -8.85 -1.06 -15.07
C ALA A 277 -10.04 -1.27 -14.12
N ILE A 278 -10.06 -0.56 -12.99
CA ILE A 278 -11.13 -0.63 -11.99
C ILE A 278 -12.09 0.57 -12.07
N ASN A 279 -11.97 1.40 -13.09
CA ASN A 279 -12.85 2.55 -13.25
C ASN A 279 -14.28 2.04 -13.54
N PRO A 280 -15.28 2.37 -12.69
CA PRO A 280 -16.65 1.86 -12.85
C PRO A 280 -17.38 2.42 -14.08
N ARG A 281 -16.76 3.37 -14.78
CA ARG A 281 -17.28 4.03 -15.99
C ARG A 281 -16.33 3.86 -17.17
N LEU A 282 -15.47 2.83 -17.15
CA LEU A 282 -14.52 2.57 -18.21
C LEU A 282 -15.24 2.41 -19.56
N ASP A 283 -14.93 3.27 -20.51
CA ASP A 283 -15.48 3.19 -21.86
C ASP A 283 -15.01 1.91 -22.54
N SER A 284 -15.94 1.19 -23.20
CA SER A 284 -15.64 -0.09 -23.85
C SER A 284 -14.47 -0.03 -24.85
N ARG A 285 -14.33 1.06 -25.62
CA ARG A 285 -13.23 1.21 -26.57
C ARG A 285 -11.91 1.47 -25.86
N VAL A 286 -11.96 2.25 -24.77
CA VAL A 286 -10.76 2.47 -23.94
C VAL A 286 -10.36 1.16 -23.23
N ALA A 287 -11.32 0.34 -22.79
CA ALA A 287 -11.04 -0.97 -22.22
C ALA A 287 -10.30 -1.89 -23.22
N GLU A 288 -10.76 -1.94 -24.47
CA GLU A 288 -10.06 -2.69 -25.54
C GLU A 288 -8.63 -2.19 -25.74
N GLN A 289 -8.43 -0.87 -25.83
CA GLN A 289 -7.12 -0.26 -25.98
C GLN A 289 -6.21 -0.48 -24.76
N LEU A 290 -6.78 -0.47 -23.56
CA LEU A 290 -6.07 -0.77 -22.31
C LEU A 290 -5.58 -2.22 -22.30
N VAL A 291 -6.43 -3.17 -22.72
CA VAL A 291 -6.02 -4.58 -22.85
C VAL A 291 -4.87 -4.70 -23.84
N ASP A 292 -4.93 -4.02 -24.98
CA ASP A 292 -3.84 -4.03 -25.98
C ASP A 292 -2.53 -3.49 -25.40
N ALA A 293 -2.60 -2.35 -24.72
CA ALA A 293 -1.44 -1.70 -24.11
C ALA A 293 -0.82 -2.56 -23.00
N VAL A 294 -1.66 -3.13 -22.12
CA VAL A 294 -1.24 -4.00 -21.03
C VAL A 294 -0.58 -5.27 -21.57
N LEU A 295 -1.22 -5.97 -22.50
CA LEU A 295 -0.69 -7.20 -23.09
C LEU A 295 0.64 -6.94 -23.82
N GLY A 296 0.74 -5.84 -24.57
CA GLY A 296 1.97 -5.44 -25.24
C GLY A 296 3.12 -5.03 -24.29
N ALA A 297 2.80 -4.70 -23.04
CA ALA A 297 3.75 -4.28 -22.02
C ALA A 297 4.04 -5.36 -20.95
N LEU A 298 3.43 -6.55 -21.06
CA LEU A 298 3.71 -7.67 -20.16
C LEU A 298 5.16 -8.18 -20.26
N THR A 299 5.87 -7.78 -21.31
CA THR A 299 7.32 -7.96 -21.45
C THR A 299 7.94 -6.58 -21.65
N GLY A 300 8.87 -6.18 -20.79
CA GLY A 300 9.62 -4.93 -20.93
C GLY A 300 9.58 -4.03 -19.70
N PRO A 301 9.86 -2.71 -19.84
CA PRO A 301 10.09 -1.81 -18.72
C PRO A 301 8.83 -1.53 -17.87
N TYR A 302 7.64 -1.86 -18.37
CA TYR A 302 6.35 -1.63 -17.70
C TYR A 302 5.64 -2.94 -17.30
N GLU A 303 6.38 -4.05 -17.19
CA GLU A 303 5.80 -5.36 -16.83
C GLU A 303 5.05 -5.31 -15.49
N SER A 304 5.58 -4.58 -14.50
CA SER A 304 4.97 -4.44 -13.18
C SER A 304 3.61 -3.74 -13.24
N GLU A 305 3.54 -2.61 -13.96
CA GLU A 305 2.33 -1.84 -14.17
C GLU A 305 1.29 -2.63 -14.98
N ALA A 306 1.75 -3.31 -16.03
CA ALA A 306 0.94 -4.19 -16.85
C ALA A 306 0.34 -5.33 -16.02
N GLY A 307 1.15 -6.03 -15.21
CA GLY A 307 0.70 -7.12 -14.36
C GLY A 307 -0.35 -6.67 -13.33
N ARG A 308 -0.16 -5.51 -12.69
CA ARG A 308 -1.15 -4.93 -11.76
C ARG A 308 -2.45 -4.57 -12.48
N ALA A 309 -2.37 -3.94 -13.65
CA ALA A 309 -3.56 -3.61 -14.43
C ALA A 309 -4.30 -4.85 -14.91
N LEU A 310 -3.57 -5.89 -15.33
CA LEU A 310 -4.14 -7.17 -15.72
C LEU A 310 -4.87 -7.86 -14.57
N PHE A 311 -4.28 -7.83 -13.38
CA PHE A 311 -4.92 -8.34 -12.16
C PHE A 311 -6.22 -7.58 -11.85
N SER A 312 -6.18 -6.24 -11.87
CA SER A 312 -7.37 -5.40 -11.69
C SER A 312 -8.47 -5.68 -12.72
N LEU A 313 -8.09 -5.86 -14.00
CA LEU A 313 -9.00 -6.23 -15.07
C LEU A 313 -9.63 -7.61 -14.80
N ALA A 314 -8.84 -8.59 -14.34
CA ALA A 314 -9.32 -9.93 -14.04
C ALA A 314 -10.36 -9.98 -12.91
N GLU A 315 -10.23 -9.09 -11.92
CA GLU A 315 -11.20 -8.93 -10.83
C GLU A 315 -12.47 -8.18 -11.27
N ASN A 316 -12.42 -7.47 -12.39
CA ASN A 316 -13.57 -6.79 -12.94
C ASN A 316 -14.50 -7.78 -13.67
N VAL A 317 -15.51 -8.25 -12.95
CA VAL A 317 -16.50 -9.25 -13.42
C VAL A 317 -17.29 -8.79 -14.65
N GLU A 318 -17.23 -7.50 -14.99
CA GLU A 318 -18.01 -6.88 -16.07
C GLU A 318 -17.26 -6.83 -17.41
N LEU A 319 -16.04 -7.37 -17.50
CA LEU A 319 -15.33 -7.43 -18.77
C LEU A 319 -16.06 -8.31 -19.79
N PRO A 320 -16.22 -7.84 -21.05
CA PRO A 320 -16.72 -8.66 -22.13
C PRO A 320 -15.95 -9.97 -22.25
N GLU A 321 -16.66 -11.10 -22.35
CA GLU A 321 -16.06 -12.42 -22.51
C GLU A 321 -15.02 -12.50 -23.64
N PRO A 322 -15.19 -11.86 -24.82
CA PRO A 322 -14.15 -11.85 -25.85
C PRO A 322 -12.81 -11.28 -25.36
N LEU A 323 -12.83 -10.28 -24.48
CA LEU A 323 -11.62 -9.71 -23.90
C LEU A 323 -10.98 -10.67 -22.90
N LEU A 324 -11.76 -11.29 -22.01
CA LEU A 324 -11.25 -12.30 -21.08
C LEU A 324 -10.58 -13.48 -21.80
N ARG A 325 -11.22 -13.98 -22.88
CA ARG A 325 -10.65 -15.04 -23.71
C ARG A 325 -9.37 -14.60 -24.40
N ARG A 326 -9.33 -13.37 -24.92
CA ARG A 326 -8.14 -12.81 -25.57
C ARG A 326 -6.97 -12.66 -24.59
N ILE A 327 -7.23 -12.20 -23.37
CA ILE A 327 -6.22 -12.11 -22.33
C ILE A 327 -5.69 -13.50 -21.96
N SER A 328 -6.57 -14.49 -21.76
CA SER A 328 -6.16 -15.88 -21.50
C SER A 328 -5.30 -16.44 -22.63
N ALA A 329 -5.68 -16.23 -23.89
CA ALA A 329 -4.93 -16.72 -25.05
C ALA A 329 -3.55 -16.07 -25.17
N ALA A 330 -3.44 -14.77 -24.91
CA ALA A 330 -2.16 -14.05 -24.94
C ALA A 330 -1.20 -14.57 -23.85
N ILE A 331 -1.73 -14.97 -22.70
CA ILE A 331 -0.98 -15.60 -21.62
C ILE A 331 -0.53 -17.02 -22.02
N ASP A 332 -1.42 -17.82 -22.62
CA ASP A 332 -1.13 -19.23 -22.95
C ASP A 332 -0.12 -19.39 -24.10
N HIS A 333 0.07 -18.36 -24.94
CA HIS A 333 1.07 -18.36 -26.02
C HIS A 333 2.46 -17.98 -25.59
N ASP A 334 2.60 -17.44 -24.37
CA ASP A 334 3.87 -16.98 -23.88
C ASP A 334 4.51 -18.14 -23.10
N ASP A 335 5.39 -18.90 -23.77
CA ASP A 335 6.33 -19.87 -23.17
C ASP A 335 7.32 -19.11 -22.26
N ARG A 336 6.81 -18.39 -21.25
CA ARG A 336 7.63 -17.57 -20.36
C ARG A 336 8.46 -18.51 -19.50
N ASP A 337 9.76 -18.24 -19.49
CA ASP A 337 10.70 -18.80 -18.52
C ASP A 337 10.11 -18.71 -17.10
N GLU A 338 10.40 -19.70 -16.27
CA GLU A 338 9.91 -19.85 -14.89
C GLU A 338 10.18 -18.61 -13.99
N ASP A 339 10.97 -17.65 -14.48
CA ASP A 339 11.33 -16.39 -13.82
C ASP A 339 10.32 -15.24 -13.99
N ALA A 340 9.17 -15.45 -14.66
CA ALA A 340 8.14 -14.42 -14.79
C ALA A 340 7.68 -13.87 -13.41
N SER A 341 7.54 -12.54 -13.30
CA SER A 341 7.18 -11.89 -12.04
C SER A 341 5.84 -12.41 -11.47
N GLY A 342 5.79 -12.66 -10.16
CA GLY A 342 4.63 -13.31 -9.50
C GLY A 342 3.28 -12.60 -9.66
N GLY A 343 3.28 -11.32 -10.06
CA GLY A 343 2.07 -10.57 -10.39
C GLY A 343 1.35 -11.11 -11.63
N ASN A 344 2.09 -11.51 -12.66
CA ASN A 344 1.53 -12.07 -13.88
C ASN A 344 0.78 -13.38 -13.58
N ILE A 345 1.43 -14.31 -12.86
CA ILE A 345 0.84 -15.61 -12.49
C ILE A 345 -0.49 -15.43 -11.74
N SER A 346 -0.55 -14.48 -10.81
CA SER A 346 -1.77 -14.23 -10.04
C SER A 346 -2.93 -13.74 -10.92
N ALA A 347 -2.64 -12.85 -11.88
CA ALA A 347 -3.64 -12.39 -12.86
C ALA A 347 -4.11 -13.54 -13.76
N VAL A 348 -3.21 -14.41 -14.23
CA VAL A 348 -3.56 -15.61 -15.01
C VAL A 348 -4.56 -16.49 -14.26
N LEU A 349 -4.27 -16.80 -12.99
CA LEU A 349 -5.12 -17.65 -12.17
C LEU A 349 -6.50 -17.03 -11.95
N ALA A 350 -6.57 -15.72 -11.72
CA ALA A 350 -7.84 -15.00 -11.60
C ALA A 350 -8.67 -15.09 -12.88
N ILE A 351 -8.07 -14.86 -14.05
CA ILE A 351 -8.77 -14.90 -15.34
C ILE A 351 -9.28 -16.30 -15.67
N ARG A 352 -8.43 -17.31 -15.48
CA ARG A 352 -8.84 -18.72 -15.70
C ARG A 352 -10.01 -19.10 -14.80
N ARG A 353 -10.01 -18.64 -13.54
CA ARG A 353 -11.12 -18.86 -12.61
C ARG A 353 -12.41 -18.17 -13.09
N THR A 354 -12.31 -16.93 -13.55
CA THR A 354 -13.47 -16.17 -14.07
C THR A 354 -14.04 -16.85 -15.32
N LEU A 355 -13.19 -17.23 -16.29
CA LEU A 355 -13.61 -17.95 -17.50
C LEU A 355 -14.27 -19.30 -17.18
N HIS A 356 -13.66 -20.09 -16.29
CA HIS A 356 -14.24 -21.36 -15.85
C HIS A 356 -15.62 -21.16 -15.21
N THR A 357 -15.81 -20.10 -14.43
CA THR A 357 -17.10 -19.78 -13.81
C THR A 357 -18.15 -19.42 -14.87
N LEU A 358 -17.77 -18.68 -15.92
CA LEU A 358 -18.65 -18.33 -17.03
C LEU A 358 -19.04 -19.56 -17.87
N ASP A 359 -18.09 -20.44 -18.19
CA ASP A 359 -18.36 -21.66 -18.96
C ASP A 359 -19.25 -22.65 -18.17
N ALA A 360 -19.05 -22.76 -16.85
CA ALA A 360 -19.91 -23.55 -15.98
C ALA A 360 -21.35 -23.00 -15.94
N ALA A 361 -21.52 -21.68 -15.84
CA ALA A 361 -22.83 -21.04 -15.85
C ALA A 361 -23.56 -21.23 -17.19
N LYS A 362 -22.84 -21.23 -18.32
CA LYS A 362 -23.40 -21.52 -19.64
C LYS A 362 -23.86 -22.97 -19.78
N SER A 363 -23.05 -23.91 -19.29
CA SER A 363 -23.37 -25.34 -19.32
C SER A 363 -24.64 -25.64 -18.51
N ALA A 364 -24.76 -25.06 -17.31
CA ALA A 364 -25.96 -25.20 -16.49
C ALA A 364 -27.22 -24.64 -17.17
N ASN A 365 -27.12 -23.49 -17.85
CA ASN A 365 -28.26 -22.92 -18.57
C ASN A 365 -28.64 -23.73 -19.82
N ALA A 366 -27.67 -24.38 -20.49
CA ALA A 366 -27.94 -25.25 -21.63
C ALA A 366 -28.74 -26.50 -21.19
N ASP A 367 -28.37 -27.11 -20.07
CA ASP A 367 -29.07 -28.27 -19.50
C ASP A 367 -30.49 -27.91 -19.01
N GLU A 368 -30.69 -26.73 -18.43
CA GLU A 368 -32.01 -26.22 -18.00
C GLU A 368 -32.95 -25.94 -19.19
N SER A 369 -32.42 -25.52 -20.35
CA SER A 369 -33.22 -25.22 -21.54
C SER A 369 -33.80 -26.46 -22.26
N GLY A 370 -33.33 -27.66 -21.90
CA GLY A 370 -33.87 -28.93 -22.36
C GLY A 370 -35.00 -29.52 -21.49
N ALA A 371 -35.28 -28.91 -20.33
CA ALA A 371 -36.32 -29.38 -19.41
C ALA A 371 -37.69 -28.76 -19.75
N SER A 372 -38.73 -29.61 -19.80
CA SER A 372 -40.11 -29.25 -20.17
C SER A 372 -40.67 -28.06 -19.38
N GLY A 373 -41.31 -27.12 -20.09
CA GLY A 373 -41.59 -25.73 -19.71
C GLY A 373 -42.47 -25.42 -18.48
N GLU A 374 -42.78 -26.38 -17.62
CA GLU A 374 -43.53 -26.14 -16.37
C GLU A 374 -42.63 -25.93 -15.16
N GLN A 375 -41.43 -26.52 -15.12
CA GLN A 375 -40.46 -26.30 -14.02
C GLN A 375 -39.57 -25.06 -14.21
N ALA A 376 -39.50 -24.52 -15.43
CA ALA A 376 -38.69 -23.35 -15.75
C ALA A 376 -39.26 -22.03 -15.17
N SER A 377 -40.58 -21.94 -14.98
CA SER A 377 -41.24 -20.72 -14.49
C SER A 377 -40.99 -20.45 -13.00
N GLU A 378 -40.91 -21.49 -12.18
CA GLU A 378 -40.78 -21.36 -10.71
C GLU A 378 -39.32 -21.12 -10.28
N VAL A 379 -38.35 -21.57 -11.10
CA VAL A 379 -36.92 -21.30 -10.92
C VAL A 379 -36.53 -19.91 -11.45
N ALA A 380 -37.19 -19.42 -12.52
CA ALA A 380 -36.99 -18.07 -13.04
C ALA A 380 -37.40 -16.98 -12.02
N ASP A 381 -38.51 -17.17 -11.30
CA ASP A 381 -38.96 -16.22 -10.27
C ASP A 381 -38.06 -16.20 -9.02
N ARG A 382 -37.34 -17.28 -8.70
CA ARG A 382 -36.34 -17.28 -7.61
C ARG A 382 -34.97 -16.74 -8.02
N LYS A 383 -34.59 -16.82 -9.30
CA LYS A 383 -33.37 -16.17 -9.84
C LYS A 383 -33.56 -14.65 -10.01
N ALA A 384 -34.78 -14.16 -10.24
CA ALA A 384 -35.09 -12.74 -10.44
C ALA A 384 -34.69 -11.84 -9.26
N ASP A 385 -34.70 -12.35 -8.02
CA ASP A 385 -34.26 -11.60 -6.83
C ASP A 385 -32.74 -11.63 -6.59
N SER A 386 -31.98 -12.50 -7.28
CA SER A 386 -30.51 -12.60 -7.18
C SER A 386 -29.76 -12.05 -8.40
N GLU A 387 -30.47 -11.48 -9.38
CA GLU A 387 -29.86 -11.04 -10.63
C GLU A 387 -29.31 -9.62 -10.56
N SER A 388 -27.98 -9.57 -10.64
CA SER A 388 -27.12 -8.40 -10.82
C SER A 388 -27.63 -7.46 -11.91
N TRP A 389 -27.45 -6.16 -11.66
CA TRP A 389 -27.98 -5.00 -12.40
C TRP A 389 -27.73 -4.98 -13.93
N TRP A 390 -26.82 -5.79 -14.48
CA TRP A 390 -26.44 -5.78 -15.90
C TRP A 390 -27.51 -6.33 -16.87
N ARG A 391 -28.40 -7.24 -16.44
CA ARG A 391 -29.56 -7.63 -17.29
C ARG A 391 -30.61 -6.51 -17.42
N ARG A 392 -30.71 -5.62 -16.42
CA ARG A 392 -31.63 -4.47 -16.45
C ARG A 392 -31.17 -3.35 -17.40
N ALA A 393 -29.86 -3.23 -17.64
CA ALA A 393 -29.32 -2.17 -18.50
C ALA A 393 -29.26 -2.55 -19.98
N PHE A 394 -29.17 -3.84 -20.33
CA PHE A 394 -28.93 -4.27 -21.71
C PHE A 394 -29.84 -5.42 -22.22
N GLY A 395 -30.77 -5.91 -21.40
CA GLY A 395 -31.81 -6.87 -21.81
C GLY A 395 -33.03 -6.16 -22.40
N GLY A 396 -32.88 -5.52 -23.56
CA GLY A 396 -34.00 -4.91 -24.28
C GLY A 396 -34.73 -5.90 -25.18
N LYS A 397 -35.98 -6.20 -24.84
CA LYS A 397 -37.09 -5.98 -25.75
C LYS A 397 -38.09 -5.05 -25.09
#